data_AF-A0A0X2NLA3-F1
#
_entry.id   AF-A0A0X2NLA3-F1
#
_cell.length_a   1.000
_cell.length_b   1.000
_cell.length_c   1.000
_cell.angle_alpha   90.00
_cell.angle_beta   90.00
_cell.angle_gamma   90.00
#
_symmetry.space_group_name_H-M   'P 1'
#
loop_
_entity.id
_entity.type
_entity.pdbx_description
1 polymer ?
#
loop_
_entity_poly.entity_id
_entity_poly.type
_entity_poly.pdbx_seq_one_letter_code
_entity_poly.pdbx_strand_id
1 'polypeptide(L)'
;MSTYPQSPADNPAAGLLASLRKRGVSFLLWRGILAVLVGILLLISPFGSATVFGIIVGAWMMVDGLSTVGLSFRLKQQNTPWGWVLTDGVIQTLFGLLVILFPVTFAVISAFFVLGFMAIGMVLSGIVQLAAPVENRSGWTIAVGIINILFGVLLGALAIFNPVDNVVTLSWLAGIAALALGISLIVFSVKLRNLDK
;
A
#
# COMPACT_ATOMS: atom_id res chain seq x y z
N MET A 1 38.49 32.82 32.46
CA MET A 1 37.93 31.50 32.11
C MET A 1 37.27 31.65 30.74
N SER A 2 38.01 31.41 29.67
CA SER A 2 37.60 31.69 28.29
C SER A 2 36.67 30.59 27.78
N THR A 3 35.39 30.91 27.60
CA THR A 3 34.43 30.06 26.87
C THR A 3 34.82 30.05 25.39
N TYR A 4 35.57 29.03 24.97
CA TYR A 4 35.77 28.76 23.55
C TYR A 4 34.40 28.38 22.93
N PRO A 5 34.00 28.99 21.80
CA PRO A 5 32.85 28.51 21.05
C PRO A 5 33.14 27.09 20.57
N GLN A 6 32.37 26.12 21.06
CA GLN A 6 32.45 24.72 20.66
C GLN A 6 32.24 24.64 19.14
N SER A 7 33.19 24.04 18.42
CA SER A 7 33.09 23.90 16.97
C SER A 7 31.97 22.90 16.66
N PRO A 8 31.17 23.09 15.59
CA PRO A 8 30.15 22.13 15.16
C PRO A 8 30.70 20.70 14.90
N ALA A 9 32.03 20.58 14.78
CA ALA A 9 32.75 19.32 14.61
C ALA A 9 32.85 18.46 15.89
N ASP A 10 32.56 19.01 17.08
CA ASP A 10 32.80 18.32 18.35
C ASP A 10 31.60 17.49 18.85
N ASN A 11 30.45 17.57 18.16
CA ASN A 11 29.25 16.82 18.51
C ASN A 11 28.90 15.76 17.45
N PRO A 12 29.34 14.50 17.62
CA PRO A 12 29.06 13.42 16.67
C PRO A 12 27.56 13.14 16.50
N ALA A 13 26.73 13.44 17.50
CA ALA A 13 25.28 13.30 17.38
C ALA A 13 24.70 14.33 16.40
N ALA A 14 25.20 15.57 16.39
CA ALA A 14 24.73 16.61 15.47
C ALA A 14 25.04 16.26 14.00
N GLY A 15 26.24 15.72 13.72
CA GLY A 15 26.62 15.24 12.39
C GLY A 15 25.77 14.05 11.91
N LEU A 16 25.48 13.11 12.82
CA LEU A 16 24.61 11.97 12.55
C LEU A 16 23.17 12.42 12.25
N LEU A 17 22.59 13.29 13.07
CA LEU A 17 21.24 13.83 12.86
C LEU A 17 21.11 14.57 11.53
N ALA A 18 22.12 15.37 11.16
CA ALA A 18 22.15 16.05 9.86
C ALA A 18 22.17 15.04 8.69
N SER A 19 22.93 13.94 8.81
CA SER A 19 23.00 12.88 7.80
C SER A 19 21.70 12.09 7.68
N LEU A 20 21.06 11.74 8.81
CA LEU A 20 19.77 11.05 8.85
C LEU A 20 18.66 11.94 8.31
N ARG A 21 18.65 13.22 8.64
CA ARG A 21 17.71 14.21 8.10
C ARG A 21 17.85 14.31 6.58
N LYS A 22 19.07 14.49 6.07
CA LYS A 22 19.32 14.58 4.61
C LYS A 22 18.87 13.32 3.88
N ARG A 23 19.19 12.13 4.42
CA ARG A 23 18.72 10.85 3.88
C ARG A 23 17.21 10.73 3.94
N GLY A 24 16.59 11.10 5.05
CA GLY A 24 15.13 11.09 5.24
C GLY A 24 14.42 11.98 4.23
N VAL A 25 14.80 13.25 4.13
CA VAL A 25 14.23 14.22 3.17
C VAL A 25 14.41 13.74 1.72
N SER A 26 15.58 13.19 1.38
CA SER A 26 15.84 12.61 0.05
C SER A 26 14.96 11.40 -0.24
N PHE A 27 14.81 10.50 0.73
CA PHE A 27 13.95 9.33 0.62
C PHE A 27 12.47 9.71 0.43
N LEU A 28 11.99 10.72 1.16
CA LEU A 28 10.63 11.25 1.03
C LEU A 28 10.33 11.79 -0.37
N LEU A 29 11.29 12.51 -0.99
CA LEU A 29 11.11 13.04 -2.36
C LEU A 29 10.99 11.93 -3.38
N TRP A 30 11.92 10.97 -3.34
CA TRP A 30 11.90 9.86 -4.29
C TRP A 30 10.63 9.04 -4.16
N ARG A 31 10.18 8.79 -2.93
CA ARG A 31 8.90 8.11 -2.67
C ARG A 31 7.71 8.90 -3.21
N GLY A 32 7.72 10.22 -3.05
CA GLY A 32 6.69 11.11 -3.60
C GLY A 32 6.64 11.10 -5.12
N ILE A 33 7.78 11.25 -5.79
CA ILE A 33 7.90 11.20 -7.26
C ILE A 33 7.42 9.85 -7.79
N LEU A 34 7.89 8.74 -7.19
CA LEU A 34 7.46 7.40 -7.58
C LEU A 34 5.95 7.20 -7.39
N ALA A 35 5.38 7.68 -6.28
CA ALA A 35 3.94 7.60 -6.05
C ALA A 35 3.15 8.38 -7.11
N VAL A 36 3.62 9.56 -7.53
CA VAL A 36 2.99 10.32 -8.62
C VAL A 36 3.05 9.53 -9.93
N LEU A 37 4.22 9.00 -10.31
CA LEU A 37 4.37 8.23 -11.56
C LEU A 37 3.48 6.99 -11.59
N VAL A 38 3.45 6.24 -10.49
CA VAL A 38 2.56 5.08 -10.33
C VAL A 38 1.09 5.51 -10.42
N GLY A 39 0.73 6.62 -9.76
CA GLY A 39 -0.63 7.17 -9.82
C GLY A 39 -1.07 7.51 -11.24
N ILE A 40 -0.19 8.16 -12.02
CA ILE A 40 -0.43 8.46 -13.44
C ILE A 40 -0.61 7.16 -14.24
N LEU A 41 0.27 6.17 -14.03
CA LEU A 41 0.23 4.91 -14.77
C LEU A 41 -1.08 4.14 -14.51
N LEU A 42 -1.54 4.10 -13.26
CA LEU A 42 -2.80 3.48 -12.86
C LEU A 42 -4.02 4.14 -13.52
N LEU A 43 -3.98 5.46 -13.75
CA LEU A 43 -5.08 6.18 -14.38
C LEU A 43 -5.11 5.98 -15.90
N ILE A 44 -3.94 5.98 -16.55
CA ILE A 44 -3.82 5.86 -18.00
C ILE A 44 -4.00 4.41 -18.46
N SER A 45 -3.40 3.46 -17.74
CA SER A 45 -3.44 2.04 -18.09
C SER A 45 -3.69 1.17 -16.86
N PRO A 46 -4.95 0.99 -16.46
CA PRO A 46 -5.33 0.12 -15.35
C PRO A 46 -4.82 -1.32 -15.51
N PHE A 47 -5.09 -1.94 -16.67
CA PHE A 47 -4.69 -3.32 -16.94
C PHE A 47 -3.19 -3.48 -17.16
N GLY A 48 -2.52 -2.49 -17.77
CA GLY A 48 -1.07 -2.48 -17.90
C GLY A 48 -0.39 -2.41 -16.54
N SER A 49 -0.85 -1.49 -15.69
CA SER A 49 -0.38 -1.38 -14.30
C SER A 49 -0.61 -2.68 -13.54
N ALA A 50 -1.83 -3.23 -13.58
CA ALA A 50 -2.17 -4.48 -12.92
C ALA A 50 -1.30 -5.65 -13.39
N THR A 51 -0.94 -5.69 -14.68
CA THR A 51 -0.03 -6.70 -15.23
C THR A 51 1.37 -6.57 -14.64
N VAL A 52 1.94 -5.37 -14.63
CA VAL A 52 3.27 -5.11 -14.06
C VAL A 52 3.29 -5.44 -12.57
N PHE A 53 2.30 -4.98 -11.81
CA PHE A 53 2.18 -5.30 -10.39
C PHE A 53 2.02 -6.80 -10.16
N GLY A 54 1.18 -7.48 -10.95
CA GLY A 54 1.01 -8.93 -10.89
C GLY A 54 2.32 -9.68 -11.10
N ILE A 55 3.11 -9.30 -12.12
CA ILE A 55 4.41 -9.92 -12.38
C ILE A 55 5.38 -9.69 -11.22
N ILE A 56 5.47 -8.46 -10.69
CA ILE A 56 6.34 -8.14 -9.54
C ILE A 56 5.94 -8.98 -8.32
N VAL A 57 4.64 -9.04 -8.02
CA VAL A 57 4.11 -9.81 -6.89
C VAL A 57 4.37 -11.30 -7.08
N GLY A 58 4.09 -11.84 -8.26
CA GLY A 58 4.31 -13.25 -8.56
C GLY A 58 5.79 -13.63 -8.49
N ALA A 59 6.69 -12.79 -9.00
CA ALA A 59 8.14 -13.00 -8.91
C ALA A 59 8.61 -12.97 -7.45
N TRP A 60 8.11 -12.03 -6.65
CA TRP A 60 8.42 -11.98 -5.22
C TRP A 60 7.91 -13.23 -4.49
N MET A 61 6.69 -13.68 -4.76
CA MET A 61 6.13 -14.92 -4.20
C MET A 61 6.93 -16.15 -4.60
N MET A 62 7.48 -16.21 -5.80
CA MET A 62 8.37 -17.31 -6.21
C MET A 62 9.67 -17.29 -5.40
N VAL A 63 10.30 -16.13 -5.21
CA VAL A 63 11.52 -16.02 -4.41
C VAL A 63 11.26 -16.40 -2.95
N ASP A 64 10.16 -15.92 -2.38
CA ASP A 64 9.75 -16.23 -1.01
C ASP A 64 9.43 -17.72 -0.86
N GLY A 65 8.61 -18.28 -1.75
CA GLY A 65 8.23 -19.69 -1.74
C GLY A 65 9.43 -20.63 -1.88
N LEU A 66 10.33 -20.35 -2.81
CA LEU A 66 11.57 -21.13 -2.98
C LEU A 66 12.48 -21.03 -1.74
N SER A 67 12.55 -19.86 -1.12
CA SER A 67 13.31 -19.65 0.12
C SER A 67 12.71 -20.46 1.27
N THR A 68 11.37 -20.48 1.39
CA THR A 68 10.63 -21.26 2.40
C THR A 68 10.78 -22.76 2.18
N VAL A 69 10.78 -23.23 0.93
CA VAL A 69 11.14 -24.62 0.60
C VAL A 69 12.55 -24.94 1.09
N GLY A 70 13.53 -24.07 0.81
CA GLY A 70 14.90 -24.21 1.32
C GLY A 70 14.98 -24.25 2.86
N LEU A 71 14.20 -23.41 3.54
CA LEU A 71 14.09 -23.38 5.00
C LEU A 71 13.53 -24.70 5.55
N SER A 72 12.53 -25.28 4.90
CA SER A 72 11.91 -26.54 5.33
C SER A 72 12.93 -27.69 5.43
N PHE A 73 13.88 -27.76 4.50
CA PHE A 73 14.95 -28.77 4.55
C PHE A 73 15.91 -28.55 5.72
N ARG A 74 16.16 -27.30 6.12
CA ARG A 74 16.95 -26.99 7.31
C ARG A 74 16.21 -27.37 8.59
N LEU A 75 14.91 -27.12 8.68
CA LEU A 75 14.07 -27.52 9.81
C LEU A 75 14.00 -29.04 9.97
N LYS A 76 13.97 -29.77 8.84
CA LYS A 76 14.06 -31.23 8.84
C LYS A 76 15.34 -31.73 9.51
N GLN A 77 16.48 -31.08 9.28
CA GLN A 77 17.75 -31.44 9.93
C GLN A 77 17.77 -31.11 11.43
N GLN A 78 16.98 -30.12 11.87
CA GLN A 78 16.87 -29.70 13.26
C GLN A 78 15.77 -30.44 14.03
N ASN A 79 15.24 -31.56 13.50
CA ASN A 79 14.14 -32.34 14.09
C ASN A 79 12.91 -31.48 14.46
N THR A 80 12.67 -30.39 13.73
CA THR A 80 11.53 -29.49 13.91
C THR A 80 10.43 -29.85 12.90
N PRO A 81 9.12 -29.63 13.20
CA PRO A 81 8.05 -29.85 12.23
C PRO A 81 8.28 -29.08 10.92
N TRP A 82 8.56 -29.80 9.84
CA TRP A 82 8.96 -29.23 8.54
C TRP A 82 7.90 -29.41 7.44
N GLY A 83 7.00 -30.40 7.59
CA GLY A 83 6.03 -30.76 6.54
C GLY A 83 5.10 -29.60 6.17
N TRP A 84 4.62 -28.85 7.17
CA TRP A 84 3.79 -27.66 6.93
C TRP A 84 4.55 -26.53 6.23
N VAL A 85 5.81 -26.29 6.62
CA VAL A 85 6.65 -25.25 6.01
C VAL A 85 6.98 -25.60 4.56
N LEU A 86 7.28 -26.88 4.27
CA LEU A 86 7.49 -27.32 2.90
C LEU A 86 6.23 -27.12 2.05
N THR A 87 5.08 -27.50 2.59
CA THR A 87 3.78 -27.41 1.89
C THR A 87 3.45 -25.96 1.57
N ASP A 88 3.63 -25.06 2.55
CA ASP A 88 3.45 -23.63 2.38
C ASP A 88 4.34 -23.05 1.28
N GLY A 89 5.66 -23.34 1.32
CA GLY A 89 6.60 -22.88 0.31
C GLY A 89 6.29 -23.39 -1.10
N VAL A 90 5.84 -24.66 -1.23
CA VAL A 90 5.43 -25.22 -2.52
C VAL A 90 4.16 -24.53 -3.04
N ILE A 91 3.13 -24.38 -2.20
CA ILE A 91 1.89 -23.68 -2.57
C ILE A 91 2.21 -22.25 -3.02
N GLN A 92 2.99 -21.52 -2.23
CA GLN A 92 3.36 -20.14 -2.54
C GLN A 92 4.14 -20.02 -3.85
N THR A 93 5.07 -20.94 -4.12
CA THR A 93 5.83 -20.97 -5.38
C THR A 93 4.91 -21.20 -6.58
N LEU A 94 3.99 -22.16 -6.47
CA LEU A 94 3.03 -22.46 -7.54
C LEU A 94 2.06 -21.30 -7.77
N PHE A 95 1.57 -20.67 -6.70
CA PHE A 95 0.73 -19.48 -6.80
C PHE A 95 1.48 -18.31 -7.45
N GLY A 96 2.73 -18.06 -7.05
CA GLY A 96 3.57 -17.04 -7.67
C GLY A 96 3.73 -17.27 -9.18
N LEU A 97 3.98 -18.51 -9.60
CA LEU A 97 4.05 -18.89 -11.01
C LEU A 97 2.73 -18.63 -11.74
N LEU A 98 1.59 -19.03 -11.17
CA LEU A 98 0.28 -18.81 -11.76
C LEU A 98 -0.04 -17.31 -11.93
N VAL A 99 0.35 -16.47 -10.96
CA VAL A 99 0.16 -15.01 -11.05
C VAL A 99 0.99 -14.43 -12.19
N ILE A 100 2.23 -14.88 -12.40
CA ILE A 100 3.07 -14.42 -13.52
C ILE A 100 2.47 -14.83 -14.86
N LEU A 101 1.93 -16.05 -14.97
CA LEU A 101 1.34 -16.57 -16.20
C LEU A 101 -0.01 -15.92 -16.53
N PHE A 102 -0.81 -15.57 -15.52
CA PHE A 102 -2.16 -15.04 -15.69
C PHE A 102 -2.41 -13.77 -14.86
N PRO A 103 -1.60 -12.70 -15.03
CA PRO A 103 -1.60 -11.57 -14.10
C PRO A 103 -2.93 -10.80 -14.12
N VAL A 104 -3.55 -10.65 -15.30
CA VAL A 104 -4.85 -9.98 -15.44
C VAL A 104 -5.96 -10.77 -14.74
N THR A 105 -5.97 -12.10 -14.87
CA THR A 105 -6.98 -12.93 -14.20
C THR A 105 -6.90 -12.78 -12.68
N PHE A 106 -5.69 -12.84 -12.11
CA PHE A 106 -5.48 -12.60 -10.69
C PHE A 106 -5.82 -11.17 -10.27
N ALA A 107 -5.55 -10.18 -11.13
CA ALA A 107 -5.98 -8.80 -10.89
C ALA A 107 -7.51 -8.68 -10.82
N VAL A 108 -8.25 -9.34 -11.72
CA VAL A 108 -9.72 -9.32 -11.71
C VAL A 108 -10.28 -10.01 -10.46
N ILE A 109 -9.76 -11.19 -10.11
CA ILE A 109 -10.18 -11.94 -8.92
C ILE A 109 -9.88 -11.12 -7.65
N SER A 110 -8.67 -10.60 -7.52
CA SER A 110 -8.31 -9.77 -6.37
C SER A 110 -9.11 -8.48 -6.31
N ALA A 111 -9.37 -7.84 -7.45
CA ALA A 111 -10.19 -6.63 -7.51
C ALA A 111 -11.63 -6.87 -7.06
N PHE A 112 -12.22 -8.01 -7.42
CA PHE A 112 -13.53 -8.42 -6.90
C PHE A 112 -13.55 -8.49 -5.38
N PHE A 113 -12.58 -9.19 -4.76
CA PHE A 113 -12.53 -9.30 -3.30
C PHE A 113 -12.23 -7.96 -2.63
N VAL A 114 -11.24 -7.20 -3.12
CA VAL A 114 -10.85 -5.91 -2.54
C VAL A 114 -12.02 -4.93 -2.60
N LEU A 115 -12.67 -4.81 -3.76
CA LEU A 115 -13.79 -3.88 -3.95
C LEU A 115 -15.02 -4.34 -3.15
N GLY A 116 -15.28 -5.64 -3.05
CA GLY A 116 -16.32 -6.21 -2.21
C GLY A 116 -16.11 -5.96 -0.71
N PHE A 117 -14.91 -6.23 -0.18
CA PHE A 117 -14.59 -5.93 1.23
C PHE A 117 -14.61 -4.43 1.52
N MET A 118 -14.12 -3.60 0.59
CA MET A 118 -14.20 -2.15 0.70
C MET A 118 -15.64 -1.66 0.74
N ALA A 119 -16.50 -2.17 -0.14
CA ALA A 119 -17.93 -1.86 -0.17
C ALA A 119 -18.60 -2.20 1.17
N ILE A 120 -18.37 -3.41 1.69
CA ILE A 120 -18.89 -3.83 3.00
C ILE A 120 -18.38 -2.90 4.10
N GLY A 121 -17.08 -2.60 4.13
CA GLY A 121 -16.48 -1.71 5.11
C GLY A 121 -17.06 -0.29 5.07
N MET A 122 -17.33 0.25 3.88
CA MET A 122 -17.96 1.56 3.71
C MET A 122 -19.39 1.56 4.22
N VAL A 123 -20.20 0.55 3.88
CA VAL A 123 -21.57 0.43 4.41
C VAL A 123 -21.56 0.35 5.94
N LEU A 124 -20.72 -0.52 6.51
CA LEU A 124 -20.60 -0.66 7.96
C LEU A 124 -20.15 0.65 8.62
N SER A 125 -19.16 1.33 8.06
CA SER A 125 -18.69 2.63 8.56
C SER A 125 -19.81 3.67 8.54
N GLY A 126 -20.59 3.72 7.45
CA GLY A 126 -21.71 4.64 7.35
C GLY A 126 -22.83 4.32 8.36
N ILE A 127 -23.14 3.05 8.58
CA ILE A 127 -24.09 2.62 9.62
C ILE A 127 -23.60 3.07 11.00
N VAL A 128 -22.32 2.83 11.34
CA VAL A 128 -21.75 3.24 12.63
C VAL A 128 -21.80 4.76 12.82
N GLN A 129 -21.51 5.55 11.78
CA GLN A 129 -21.59 7.01 11.83
C GLN A 129 -23.01 7.51 12.06
N LEU A 130 -24.00 6.90 11.42
CA LEU A 130 -25.41 7.22 11.62
C LEU A 130 -25.94 6.73 12.98
N ALA A 131 -25.35 5.67 13.53
CA ALA A 131 -25.69 5.13 14.84
C ALA A 131 -25.01 5.87 16.01
N ALA A 132 -24.01 6.72 15.76
CA ALA A 132 -23.26 7.44 16.80
C ALA A 132 -24.17 8.21 17.78
N PRO A 133 -23.81 8.43 19.04
CA PRO A 133 -24.63 9.19 19.99
C PRO A 133 -24.93 10.61 19.48
N VAL A 134 -26.13 11.15 19.77
CA VAL A 134 -26.59 12.46 19.29
C VAL A 134 -25.62 13.59 19.64
N GLU A 135 -24.99 13.52 20.82
CA GLU A 135 -23.99 14.49 21.27
C GLU A 135 -22.75 14.55 20.35
N ASN A 136 -22.43 13.45 19.66
CA ASN A 136 -21.31 13.34 18.73
C ASN A 136 -21.76 13.41 17.25
N ARG A 137 -23.07 13.56 16.98
CA ARG A 137 -23.63 13.69 15.63
C ARG A 137 -23.58 15.14 15.18
N SER A 138 -22.50 15.49 14.49
CA SER A 138 -22.51 16.68 13.64
C SER A 138 -23.30 16.41 12.35
N GLY A 139 -23.92 17.43 11.75
CA GLY A 139 -24.56 17.30 10.43
C GLY A 139 -23.59 16.78 9.37
N TRP A 140 -22.29 17.08 9.52
CA TRP A 140 -21.23 16.52 8.70
C TRP A 140 -21.06 15.01 8.88
N THR A 141 -21.06 14.51 10.12
CA THR A 141 -20.98 13.07 10.42
C THR A 141 -22.13 12.31 9.75
N ILE A 142 -23.33 12.88 9.77
CA ILE A 142 -24.51 12.29 9.11
C ILE A 142 -24.31 12.27 7.60
N ALA A 143 -23.86 13.37 7.00
CA ALA A 143 -23.61 13.46 5.57
C ALA A 143 -22.56 12.43 5.10
N VAL A 144 -21.43 12.32 5.81
CA VAL A 144 -20.39 11.33 5.51
C VAL A 144 -20.92 9.90 5.68
N GLY A 145 -21.75 9.65 6.69
CA GLY A 145 -22.39 8.35 6.89
C GLY A 145 -23.27 7.93 5.72
N ILE A 146 -24.14 8.84 5.24
CA ILE A 146 -24.99 8.60 4.07
C ILE A 146 -24.14 8.37 2.82
N ILE A 147 -23.12 9.21 2.58
CA ILE A 147 -22.22 9.08 1.44
C ILE A 147 -21.53 7.70 1.46
N ASN A 148 -21.02 7.27 2.62
CA ASN A 148 -20.36 5.98 2.75
C ASN A 148 -21.30 4.80 2.46
N ILE A 149 -22.56 4.85 2.91
CA ILE A 149 -23.54 3.81 2.59
C ILE A 149 -23.82 3.79 1.09
N LEU A 150 -24.10 4.95 0.48
CA LEU A 150 -24.40 5.04 -0.94
C LEU A 150 -23.23 4.56 -1.81
N PHE A 151 -22.01 5.00 -1.47
CA PHE A 151 -20.81 4.60 -2.20
C PHE A 151 -20.49 3.12 -1.98
N GLY A 152 -20.65 2.62 -0.76
CA GLY A 152 -20.48 1.20 -0.45
C GLY A 152 -21.47 0.32 -1.21
N VAL A 153 -22.74 0.70 -1.28
CA VAL A 153 -23.75 -0.03 -2.07
C VAL A 153 -23.44 0.03 -3.57
N LEU A 154 -23.06 1.21 -4.08
CA LEU A 154 -22.67 1.38 -5.49
C LEU A 154 -21.48 0.50 -5.85
N LEU A 155 -20.40 0.55 -5.06
CA LEU A 155 -19.23 -0.29 -5.27
C LEU A 155 -19.58 -1.77 -5.13
N GLY A 156 -20.39 -2.15 -4.13
CA GLY A 156 -20.84 -3.54 -3.96
C GLY A 156 -21.62 -4.06 -5.17
N ALA A 157 -22.47 -3.22 -5.76
CA ALA A 157 -23.18 -3.56 -6.99
C ALA A 157 -22.20 -3.72 -8.17
N LEU A 158 -21.27 -2.77 -8.37
CA LEU A 158 -20.23 -2.88 -9.40
C LEU A 158 -19.41 -4.17 -9.25
N ALA A 159 -19.06 -4.51 -8.01
CA ALA A 159 -18.29 -5.71 -7.69
C ALA A 159 -18.93 -6.97 -8.30
N ILE A 160 -20.25 -7.08 -8.13
CA ILE A 160 -21.02 -8.28 -8.49
C ILE A 160 -21.39 -8.28 -9.98
N PHE A 161 -21.82 -7.13 -10.52
CA PHE A 161 -22.37 -7.06 -11.88
C PHE A 161 -21.29 -6.94 -12.96
N ASN A 162 -20.11 -6.38 -12.64
CA ASN A 162 -19.05 -6.22 -13.62
C ASN A 162 -17.65 -6.45 -13.00
N PRO A 163 -17.25 -7.72 -12.84
CA PRO A 163 -16.02 -8.05 -12.13
C PRO A 163 -14.75 -7.56 -12.84
N VAL A 164 -14.79 -7.42 -14.17
CA VAL A 164 -13.64 -6.97 -14.96
C VAL A 164 -13.38 -5.48 -14.74
N ASP A 165 -14.42 -4.66 -14.68
CA ASP A 165 -14.32 -3.21 -14.46
C ASP A 165 -13.92 -2.85 -13.02
N ASN A 166 -13.97 -3.80 -12.08
CA ASN A 166 -13.42 -3.60 -10.74
C ASN A 166 -11.94 -3.24 -10.78
N VAL A 167 -11.17 -3.80 -11.74
CA VAL A 167 -9.75 -3.48 -11.91
C VAL A 167 -9.58 -2.01 -12.27
N VAL A 168 -10.41 -1.49 -13.17
CA VAL A 168 -10.39 -0.08 -13.57
C VAL A 168 -10.78 0.82 -12.39
N THR A 169 -11.87 0.46 -11.70
CA THR A 169 -12.38 1.22 -10.55
C THR A 169 -11.33 1.32 -9.44
N LEU A 170 -10.72 0.20 -9.05
CA LEU A 170 -9.65 0.21 -8.05
C LEU A 170 -8.41 0.94 -8.53
N SER A 171 -8.04 0.81 -9.81
CA SER A 171 -6.90 1.53 -10.37
C SER A 171 -7.11 3.04 -10.32
N TRP A 172 -8.33 3.52 -10.57
CA TRP A 172 -8.64 4.94 -10.45
C TRP A 172 -8.61 5.42 -9.00
N LEU A 173 -9.24 4.68 -8.08
CA LEU A 173 -9.19 5.00 -6.65
C LEU A 173 -7.74 5.03 -6.13
N ALA A 174 -6.97 4.00 -6.43
CA ALA A 174 -5.56 3.91 -6.06
C ALA A 174 -4.70 4.97 -6.77
N GLY A 175 -4.98 5.25 -8.04
CA GLY A 175 -4.24 6.24 -8.84
C GLY A 175 -4.41 7.66 -8.31
N ILE A 176 -5.66 8.06 -8.05
CA ILE A 176 -5.97 9.37 -7.43
C ILE A 176 -5.34 9.46 -6.03
N ALA A 177 -5.46 8.42 -5.22
CA ALA A 177 -4.85 8.39 -3.89
C ALA A 177 -3.32 8.48 -3.96
N ALA A 178 -2.67 7.74 -4.86
CA ALA A 178 -1.23 7.76 -5.07
C ALA A 178 -0.73 9.13 -5.56
N LEU A 179 -1.49 9.80 -6.44
CA LEU A 179 -1.21 11.18 -6.85
C LEU A 179 -1.29 12.14 -5.67
N ALA A 180 -2.38 12.10 -4.89
CA ALA A 180 -2.58 12.98 -3.75
C ALA A 180 -1.49 12.79 -2.69
N LEU A 181 -1.15 11.54 -2.37
CA LEU A 181 -0.07 11.20 -1.45
C LEU A 181 1.30 11.62 -1.99
N GLY A 182 1.56 11.38 -3.28
CA GLY A 182 2.82 11.72 -3.93
C GLY A 182 3.07 13.22 -3.95
N ILE A 183 2.07 14.00 -4.37
CA ILE A 183 2.12 15.47 -4.35
C ILE A 183 2.32 15.97 -2.92
N SER A 184 1.57 15.43 -1.95
CA SER A 184 1.72 15.79 -0.54
C SER A 184 3.14 15.56 -0.04
N LEU A 185 3.73 14.38 -0.31
CA LEU A 185 5.10 14.04 0.09
C LEU A 185 6.15 14.98 -0.53
N ILE A 186 5.97 15.34 -1.80
CA ILE A 186 6.85 16.30 -2.48
C ILE A 186 6.76 17.67 -1.78
N VAL A 187 5.55 18.17 -1.54
CA VAL A 187 5.33 19.44 -0.84
C VAL A 187 5.92 19.42 0.57
N PHE A 188 5.70 18.34 1.34
CA PHE A 188 6.27 18.20 2.68
C PHE A 188 7.80 18.19 2.66
N SER A 189 8.41 17.49 1.71
CA SER A 189 9.87 17.45 1.64
C SER A 189 10.48 18.79 1.23
N VAL A 190 9.82 19.55 0.34
CA VAL A 190 10.24 20.92 0.01
C VAL A 190 10.09 21.84 1.23
N LYS A 191 8.98 21.74 1.97
CA LYS A 191 8.78 22.50 3.21
C LYS A 191 9.86 22.19 4.25
N LEU A 192 10.21 20.92 4.46
CA LEU A 192 11.29 20.52 5.38
C LEU A 192 12.65 21.09 4.98
N ARG A 193 12.94 21.20 3.67
CA ARG A 193 14.18 21.83 3.19
C ARG A 193 14.22 23.35 3.40
N ASN A 194 13.06 24.00 3.43
CA ASN A 194 12.96 25.46 3.54
C ASN A 194 12.93 25.96 5.00
N LEU A 195 12.50 25.13 5.96
CA LEU A 195 12.54 25.48 7.39
C LEU A 195 13.96 25.52 7.98
N ASP A 196 14.95 25.03 7.22
CA ASP A 196 16.36 24.95 7.61
C ASP A 196 17.23 26.03 6.95
N LYS A 197 16.65 26.94 6.16
CA LYS A 197 17.33 28.13 5.61
C LYS A 197 17.03 29.34 6.47
#